data_AF-A0A939I2L5-F1
#
_entry.id   AF-A0A939I2L5-F1
#
_cell.length_a   1.000
_cell.length_b   1.000
_cell.length_c   1.000
_cell.angle_alpha   90.00
_cell.angle_beta   90.00
_cell.angle_gamma   90.00
#
_symmetry.space_group_name_H-M   'P 1'
#
loop_
_entity.id
_entity.type
_entity.pdbx_description
1 polymer ?
#
loop_
_entity_poly.entity_id
_entity_poly.type
_entity_poly.pdbx_seq_one_letter_code
_entity_poly.pdbx_strand_id
1 'polypeptide(L)' 'MENLEQVGGDRRRLARVKALLWSGKVDAALKEFDDWEYPLVDNFRAYVTKHRHRIVNYGDREERYILLGKSVPANLNLES' A
#
# COMPACT_ATOMS: atom_id res chain seq x y z
N MET A 1 8.75 -5.01 0.85
CA MET A 1 7.70 -5.95 0.42
C MET A 1 8.16 -6.55 -0.90
N GLU A 2 9.09 -7.49 -0.83
CA GLU A 2 9.63 -8.18 -2.01
C GLU A 2 8.52 -8.94 -2.76
N ASN A 3 7.60 -9.57 -2.02
CA ASN A 3 6.49 -10.34 -2.60
C ASN A 3 5.49 -9.50 -3.43
N LEU A 4 5.38 -8.18 -3.22
CA LEU A 4 4.49 -7.33 -4.04
C LEU A 4 5.12 -7.02 -5.40
N GLU A 5 6.45 -6.86 -5.45
CA GLU A 5 7.18 -6.58 -6.69
C GLU A 5 7.23 -7.82 -7.60
N GLN A 6 7.13 -9.01 -6.99
CA GLN A 6 7.02 -10.29 -7.71
C GLN A 6 5.65 -10.52 -8.36
N VAL A 7 4.58 -9.84 -7.94
CA VAL A 7 3.24 -9.98 -8.55
C VAL A 7 3.21 -9.48 -10.00
N GLY A 8 4.09 -8.54 -10.37
CA GLY A 8 4.11 -7.92 -11.71
C GLY A 8 2.88 -7.06 -11.99
N GLY A 9 2.55 -6.81 -13.26
CA GLY A 9 1.34 -6.10 -13.70
C GLY A 9 1.34 -4.57 -13.59
N ASP A 10 0.15 -3.97 -13.43
CA ASP A 10 -0.02 -2.51 -13.51
C ASP A 10 0.65 -1.78 -12.34
N ARG A 11 1.62 -0.92 -12.67
CA ARG A 11 2.42 -0.19 -11.68
C ARG A 11 1.57 0.74 -10.80
N ARG A 12 0.46 1.29 -11.32
CA ARG A 12 -0.42 2.17 -10.54
C ARG A 12 -1.19 1.39 -9.49
N ARG A 13 -1.72 0.22 -9.85
CA ARG A 13 -2.36 -0.72 -8.92
C ARG A 13 -1.40 -1.15 -7.82
N LEU A 14 -0.17 -1.56 -8.16
CA LEU A 14 0.84 -1.93 -7.16
C LEU A 14 1.18 -0.75 -6.21
N ALA A 15 1.27 0.47 -6.73
CA ALA A 15 1.51 1.65 -5.91
C ALA A 15 0.36 1.92 -4.92
N ARG A 16 -0.91 1.76 -5.34
CA ARG A 16 -2.07 1.87 -4.45
C ARG A 16 -2.06 0.80 -3.36
N VAL A 17 -1.82 -0.45 -3.72
CA VAL A 17 -1.69 -1.56 -2.76
C VAL A 17 -0.62 -1.25 -1.72
N LYS A 18 0.54 -0.76 -2.16
CA LYS A 18 1.64 -0.38 -1.26
C LYS A 18 1.22 0.72 -0.27
N ALA A 19 0.52 1.76 -0.74
CA ALA A 19 0.03 2.84 0.11
C ALA A 19 -1.04 2.37 1.13
N LEU A 20 -1.95 1.50 0.72
CA LEU A 20 -2.98 0.92 1.59
C LEU A 20 -2.33 0.06 2.68
N LEU A 21 -1.36 -0.79 2.34
CA LEU A 21 -0.62 -1.57 3.34
C LEU A 21 0.19 -0.69 4.28
N TRP A 22 0.79 0.39 3.78
CA TRP A 22 1.50 1.36 4.62
C TRP A 22 0.59 2.03 5.65
N SER A 23 -0.66 2.28 5.30
CA SER A 23 -1.68 2.86 6.18
C SER A 23 -2.45 1.82 7.01
N GLY A 24 -1.96 0.58 7.08
CA GLY A 24 -2.62 -0.50 7.82
C GLY A 24 -3.96 -0.95 7.24
N LYS A 25 -4.39 -0.43 6.07
CA LYS A 25 -5.66 -0.75 5.40
C LYS A 25 -5.54 -2.06 4.62
N VAL A 26 -5.32 -3.16 5.34
CA VAL A 26 -5.03 -4.48 4.75
C VAL A 26 -6.19 -4.99 3.88
N ASP A 27 -7.43 -4.88 4.35
CA ASP A 27 -8.58 -5.43 3.62
C ASP A 27 -8.82 -4.66 2.31
N ALA A 28 -8.62 -3.33 2.32
CA ALA A 28 -8.66 -2.52 1.10
C ALA A 28 -7.53 -2.88 0.13
N ALA A 29 -6.34 -3.17 0.63
CA ALA A 29 -5.21 -3.60 -0.20
C ALA A 29 -5.48 -4.95 -0.88
N LEU A 30 -6.12 -5.88 -0.19
CA LEU A 30 -6.48 -7.19 -0.75
C LEU A 30 -7.56 -7.08 -1.83
N LYS A 31 -8.48 -6.11 -1.69
CA LYS A 31 -9.56 -5.85 -2.65
C LYS A 31 -9.08 -5.40 -4.04
N GLU A 32 -7.90 -4.77 -4.13
CA GLU A 32 -7.29 -4.37 -5.41
C GLU A 32 -6.90 -5.58 -6.31
N PHE A 33 -7.02 -6.80 -5.78
CA PHE A 33 -6.72 -8.04 -6.48
C PHE A 33 -7.95 -8.90 -6.79
N ASP A 34 -9.17 -8.44 -6.47
CA ASP A 34 -10.39 -9.26 -6.63
C ASP A 34 -10.68 -9.64 -8.09
N ASP A 35 -10.23 -8.83 -9.06
CA ASP A 35 -10.37 -9.08 -10.50
C ASP A 35 -9.13 -9.77 -11.11
N TRP A 36 -8.19 -10.23 -10.28
CA TRP A 36 -6.90 -10.72 -10.75
C TRP A 36 -6.59 -12.15 -10.28
N GLU A 37 -6.97 -13.09 -11.13
CA GLU A 37 -6.75 -14.53 -10.90
C GLU A 37 -5.38 -14.95 -11.45
N TYR A 38 -4.35 -14.90 -10.59
CA TYR A 38 -3.01 -15.37 -10.93
C TYR A 38 -2.32 -16.00 -9.71
N PRO A 39 -1.57 -17.11 -9.84
CA PRO A 39 -0.98 -17.80 -8.69
C PRO A 39 -0.07 -16.91 -7.81
N LEU A 40 0.63 -15.94 -8.43
CA LEU A 40 1.46 -14.99 -7.69
C LEU A 40 0.63 -14.02 -6.83
N VAL A 41 -0.56 -13.65 -7.30
CA VAL A 41 -1.52 -12.84 -6.55
C VAL A 41 -2.03 -13.62 -5.35
N ASP A 42 -2.37 -14.90 -5.51
CA ASP A 42 -2.82 -15.74 -4.40
C ASP A 42 -1.75 -15.91 -3.33
N ASN A 43 -0.50 -16.15 -3.74
CA ASN A 43 0.65 -16.19 -2.83
C ASN A 43 0.82 -14.89 -2.05
N PHE A 44 0.66 -13.75 -2.74
CA PHE A 44 0.73 -12.44 -2.11
C PHE A 44 -0.41 -12.23 -1.10
N ARG A 45 -1.67 -12.54 -1.47
CA ARG A 45 -2.85 -12.43 -0.61
C ARG A 45 -2.69 -13.28 0.65
N ALA A 46 -2.23 -14.53 0.50
CA ALA A 46 -1.96 -15.44 1.61
C ALA A 46 -0.86 -14.89 2.54
N TYR A 47 0.24 -14.39 1.97
CA TYR A 47 1.32 -13.78 2.75
C TYR A 47 0.85 -12.58 3.57
N VAL A 48 0.17 -11.63 2.92
CA VAL A 48 -0.35 -10.43 3.59
C VAL A 48 -1.34 -10.81 4.68
N THR A 49 -2.25 -11.75 4.42
CA THR A 49 -3.22 -12.22 5.42
C THR A 49 -2.54 -12.84 6.63
N LYS A 50 -1.54 -13.72 6.41
CA LYS A 50 -0.76 -14.35 7.48
C LYS A 50 0.00 -13.33 8.34
N HIS A 51 0.55 -12.29 7.70
CA HIS A 51 1.40 -11.30 8.34
C HIS A 51 0.70 -9.99 8.71
N ARG A 52 -0.62 -9.89 8.54
CA ARG A 52 -1.40 -8.66 8.79
C ARG A 52 -1.20 -8.07 10.19
N HIS A 53 -0.97 -8.92 11.18
CA HIS A 53 -0.69 -8.53 12.57
C HIS A 53 0.65 -7.79 12.75
N ARG A 54 1.56 -7.88 11.78
CA ARG A 54 2.88 -7.22 11.79
C ARG A 54 2.87 -5.91 10.98
N ILE A 55 1.79 -5.63 10.26
CA ILE A 55 1.69 -4.45 9.42
C ILE A 55 1.41 -3.26 10.34
N VAL A 56 2.43 -2.42 10.50
CA VAL A 56 2.34 -1.18 11.26
C VAL A 56 1.52 -0.17 10.45
N ASN A 57 0.53 0.45 11.08
CA ASN A 57 -0.22 1.56 10.49
C ASN A 57 0.63 2.83 10.57
N TYR A 58 1.19 3.25 9.44
CA TYR A 58 1.88 4.55 9.29
C TYR A 58 0.95 5.66 8.79
N GLY A 59 -0.33 5.35 8.55
CA GLY A 59 -1.34 6.28 8.05
C GLY A 59 -1.66 7.43 9.00
N ASP A 60 -1.37 7.27 10.30
CA ASP A 60 -1.52 8.32 11.30
C ASP A 60 -0.27 9.21 11.42
N ARG A 61 0.68 9.11 10.48
CA ARG A 61 1.92 9.88 10.52
C ARG A 61 1.85 11.10 9.59
N GLU A 62 1.03 12.07 9.97
CA GLU A 62 1.11 13.46 9.47
C GLU A 62 2.44 14.14 9.86
N GLU A 63 3.26 13.52 10.73
CA GLU A 63 4.43 14.16 11.34
C GLU A 63 5.81 13.86 10.73
N ARG A 64 5.97 12.96 9.74
CA ARG A 64 7.34 12.58 9.30
C ARG A 64 8.03 13.49 8.29
N TYR A 65 7.32 14.45 7.72
CA TYR A 65 7.94 15.43 6.82
C TYR A 65 8.44 16.68 7.57
N ILE A 66 7.78 17.03 8.68
CA ILE A 66 8.23 18.10 9.59
C ILE A 66 9.54 17.70 10.30
N LEU A 67 9.67 16.43 10.72
CA LEU A 67 10.86 15.95 11.44
C LEU A 67 12.16 15.86 10.60
N LEU A 68 12.05 15.97 9.26
CA LEU A 68 13.21 15.90 8.33
C LEU A 68 13.53 17.26 7.67
N GLY A 69 12.87 18.34 8.10
CA GLY A 69 13.13 19.69 7.58
C GLY A 69 12.81 19.88 6.10
N LYS A 70 11.95 19.04 5.51
CA LYS A 70 11.53 19.18 4.10
C LYS A 70 10.08 19.64 4.05
N SER A 71 9.85 20.81 3.47
CA SER A 71 8.53 21.37 3.21
C SER A 71 7.70 20.42 2.34
N VAL A 72 6.43 20.23 2.71
CA VAL A 72 5.45 19.55 1.86
C VAL A 72 5.13 20.49 0.68
N PRO A 73 5.25 20.05 -0.58
CA PRO A 73 4.87 20.89 -1.72
C PRO A 73 3.35 21.12 -1.71
N ALA A 74 2.95 22.38 -1.85
CA ALA A 74 1.58 22.89 -1.69
C ALA A 74 0.54 22.42 -2.75
N ASN A 75 0.83 21.40 -3.55
CA ASN A 75 0.00 21.03 -4.71
C ASN A 75 -0.76 19.71 -4.55
N LEU A 76 -1.28 19.45 -3.35
CA LEU A 76 -2.31 18.43 -3.09
C LEU A 76 -3.62 19.08 -2.65
N ASN A 77 -3.99 20.15 -3.35
CA ASN A 77 -5.37 20.61 -3.46
C ASN A 77 -5.67 20.78 -4.95
N LEU A 78 -6.11 19.70 -5.58
CA LEU A 78 -6.89 19.80 -6.80
C LEU A 78 -8.20 19.05 -6.57
N GLU A 79 -9.24 19.86 -6.54
CA GLU A 79 -10.65 19.58 -6.85
C GLU A 79 -11.58 19.23 -5.67
N SER A 80 -12.26 20.28 -5.19
CA SER A 80 -13.71 20.33 -5.05
C SER A 80 -14.18 21.72 -5.48
#